data_AF-A0A662S0P8-F1
#
_entry.id   AF-A0A662S0P8-F1
#
_cell.length_a   1.000
_cell.length_b   1.000
_cell.length_c   1.000
_cell.angle_alpha   90.00
_cell.angle_beta   90.00
_cell.angle_gamma   90.00
#
_symmetry.space_group_name_H-M   'P 1'
#
loop_
_entity.id
_entity.type
_entity.pdbx_description
1 polymer ?
#
loop_
_entity_poly.entity_id
_entity_poly.type
_entity_poly.pdbx_seq_one_letter_code
_entity_poly.pdbx_strand_id
1 'polypeptide(L)' 'QEVITTIDVKPGDYVMVHAGIIIEKIKEKEAKELMKSFAELYVEFAVQDGVPREKAEKEIFEKMKSLFD' A
#
# COMPACT_ATOMS: atom_id res chain seq x y z
N GLN A 1 -22.26 8.67 17.84
CA GLN A 1 -22.34 8.43 16.38
C GLN A 1 -22.02 6.97 16.17
N GLU A 2 -22.99 6.16 15.73
CA GLU A 2 -22.69 4.82 15.23
C GLU A 2 -22.29 4.93 13.76
N VAL A 3 -21.06 4.54 13.43
CA VAL A 3 -20.64 4.37 12.03
C VAL A 3 -20.83 2.90 11.71
N ILE A 4 -21.91 2.58 11.00
CA ILE A 4 -22.16 1.25 10.45
C ILE A 4 -21.60 1.24 9.03
N THR A 5 -20.47 0.59 8.82
CA THR A 5 -19.92 0.32 7.48
C THR A 5 -20.25 -1.11 7.07
N THR A 6 -21.35 -1.29 6.35
CA THR A 6 -21.70 -2.56 5.67
C THR A 6 -20.91 -2.66 4.36
N ILE A 7 -19.58 -2.83 4.44
CA ILE A 7 -18.77 -3.13 3.25
C ILE A 7 -18.83 -4.64 3.03
N ASP A 8 -19.51 -5.05 1.94
CA ASP A 8 -19.60 -6.45 1.54
C ASP A 8 -18.27 -6.93 0.93
N VAL A 9 -17.57 -7.77 1.69
CA VAL A 9 -16.26 -8.33 1.36
C VAL A 9 -16.33 -9.84 1.35
N LYS A 10 -15.65 -10.46 0.39
CA LYS A 10 -15.48 -11.91 0.29
C LYS A 10 -14.00 -12.28 0.14
N PRO A 11 -13.60 -13.53 0.44
CA PRO A 11 -12.23 -13.98 0.20
C PRO A 11 -11.79 -13.69 -1.24
N GLY A 12 -10.60 -13.10 -1.37
CA GLY A 12 -10.04 -12.66 -2.66
C GLY A 12 -10.34 -11.20 -3.03
N ASP A 13 -11.22 -10.50 -2.31
CA ASP A 13 -11.37 -9.06 -2.48
C ASP A 13 -10.14 -8.31 -1.94
N TYR A 14 -9.70 -7.29 -2.67
CA TYR A 14 -8.69 -6.36 -2.20
C TYR A 14 -9.38 -5.23 -1.44
N VAL A 15 -8.83 -4.89 -0.28
CA VAL A 15 -9.38 -3.86 0.61
C VAL A 15 -8.30 -2.92 1.09
N MET A 16 -8.66 -1.66 1.29
CA MET A 16 -7.83 -0.71 2.00
C MET A 16 -8.17 -0.76 3.48
N VAL A 17 -7.15 -1.00 4.31
CA VAL A 17 -7.27 -1.10 5.77
C VAL A 17 -6.57 0.08 6.42
N HIS A 18 -7.27 0.77 7.32
CA HIS A 18 -6.70 1.83 8.14
C HIS A 18 -7.15 1.64 9.60
N ALA A 19 -6.20 1.69 10.53
CA ALA A 19 -6.45 1.49 11.97
C ALA A 19 -7.25 0.20 12.30
N GLY A 20 -7.02 -0.88 11.55
CA GLY A 20 -7.71 -2.17 11.73
C GLY A 20 -9.13 -2.22 11.17
N ILE A 21 -9.58 -1.17 10.47
CA ILE A 21 -10.91 -1.08 9.86
C ILE A 21 -10.75 -1.10 8.34
N ILE A 22 -11.62 -1.87 7.67
CA ILE A 22 -11.77 -1.79 6.22
C ILE A 22 -12.50 -0.49 5.91
N ILE A 23 -11.83 0.40 5.17
CA ILE A 23 -12.41 1.68 4.77
C ILE A 23 -12.93 1.66 3.33
N GLU A 24 -12.40 0.75 2.51
CA GLU A 24 -12.76 0.66 1.10
C GLU A 24 -12.47 -0.73 0.54
N LYS A 25 -13.30 -1.18 -0.40
CA LYS A 25 -13.05 -2.34 -1.26
C LYS A 25 -12.60 -1.81 -2.63
N ILE A 26 -11.47 -2.31 -3.10
CA ILE A 26 -10.81 -1.86 -4.33
C ILE A 26 -10.61 -3.04 -5.27
N LYS A 27 -10.47 -2.77 -6.58
CA LYS A 27 -10.10 -3.82 -7.53
C LYS A 27 -8.62 -4.17 -7.38
N GLU A 28 -8.25 -5.40 -7.71
CA GLU A 28 -6.85 -5.84 -7.73
C GLU A 28 -5.94 -4.90 -8.54
N LYS A 29 -6.40 -4.46 -9.71
CA LYS A 29 -5.63 -3.53 -10.56
C LYS A 29 -5.38 -2.19 -9.85
N GLU A 30 -6.41 -1.64 -9.21
CA GLU A 30 -6.32 -0.39 -8.45
C GLU A 30 -5.37 -0.56 -7.26
N ALA A 31 -5.44 -1.69 -6.55
CA ALA A 31 -4.51 -2.03 -5.48
C ALA A 31 -3.05 -2.04 -5.95
N LYS A 32 -2.77 -2.66 -7.11
CA LYS A 32 -1.41 -2.71 -7.68
C LYS A 32 -0.89 -1.32 -8.07
N GLU A 33 -1.74 -0.50 -8.68
CA GLU A 33 -1.40 0.89 -9.04
C GLU A 33 -1.13 1.74 -7.78
N LEU A 34 -1.99 1.62 -6.76
CA LEU A 34 -1.81 2.30 -5.47
C LEU A 34 -0.50 1.88 -4.79
N MET A 35 -0.19 0.58 -4.77
CA MET A 35 1.06 0.09 -4.19
C MET A 35 2.30 0.64 -4.89
N LYS A 36 2.25 0.80 -6.23
CA LYS A 36 3.32 1.44 -6.98
C LYS A 36 3.50 2.91 -6.59
N SER A 37 2.40 3.66 -6.51
CA SER A 37 2.44 5.06 -6.07
C SER A 37 2.96 5.21 -4.64
N PHE A 38 2.59 4.32 -3.73
CA PHE A 38 3.15 4.32 -2.37
C PHE A 38 4.64 4.03 -2.37
N ALA A 39 5.13 3.10 -3.19
CA ALA A 39 6.55 2.80 -3.29
C ALA A 39 7.38 3.99 -3.77
N GLU A 40 6.90 4.69 -4.80
CA GLU A 40 7.51 5.93 -5.28
C GLU A 40 7.55 6.98 -4.16
N LEU A 41 6.45 7.16 -3.42
CA LEU A 41 6.39 8.08 -2.30
C LEU A 41 7.38 7.72 -1.18
N TYR A 42 7.50 6.44 -0.84
CA TYR A 42 8.48 5.97 0.15
C TYR A 42 9.92 6.22 -0.29
N VAL A 43 10.23 6.10 -1.59
CA VAL A 43 11.56 6.43 -2.13
C VAL A 43 11.83 7.91 -1.91
N GLU A 44 10.89 8.78 -2.26
CA GLU A 44 11.04 10.22 -2.07
C GLU A 44 11.23 10.58 -0.59
N PHE A 45 10.47 9.98 0.33
CA PHE A 45 10.64 10.21 1.77
C PHE A 45 12.01 9.75 2.26
N ALA A 46 12.47 8.56 1.87
CA ALA A 46 13.80 8.08 2.25
C ALA A 46 14.92 8.99 1.73
N VAL A 47 14.78 9.51 0.50
CA VAL A 47 15.73 10.47 -0.07
C VAL A 47 15.72 11.79 0.69
N GLN A 48 14.54 12.29 1.09
CA GLN A 48 14.41 13.48 1.93
C GLN A 48 15.07 13.30 3.30
N ASP A 49 15.01 12.09 3.87
CA ASP A 49 15.67 11.72 5.13
C ASP A 49 17.19 11.49 4.97
N GLY A 50 17.74 11.69 3.77
CA GLY A 50 19.19 11.61 3.49
C GLY A 50 19.68 10.26 3.01
N VAL A 51 18.79 9.30 2.71
CA VAL A 51 19.17 8.02 2.12
C VAL A 51 19.51 8.23 0.63
N PRO A 52 20.64 7.71 0.13
CA PRO A 52 20.93 7.74 -1.30
C PRO A 52 19.82 7.05 -2.11
N ARG A 53 19.38 7.68 -3.21
CA ARG A 53 18.25 7.19 -4.04
C ARG A 53 18.41 5.72 -4.46
N GLU A 54 19.58 5.33 -4.93
CA GLU A 54 19.86 3.94 -5.34
C GLU A 54 19.60 2.93 -4.21
N LYS A 55 19.98 3.30 -2.98
CA LYS A 55 19.73 2.47 -1.79
C LYS A 55 18.25 2.43 -1.43
N ALA A 56 17.57 3.58 -1.47
CA ALA A 56 16.13 3.67 -1.19
C ALA A 56 15.30 2.83 -2.19
N GLU A 57 15.60 2.96 -3.48
CA GLU A 57 14.93 2.19 -4.54
C GLU A 57 15.12 0.69 -4.35
N LYS A 58 16.35 0.24 -4.04
CA LYS A 58 16.64 -1.17 -3.79
C LYS A 58 15.88 -1.72 -2.58
N GLU A 59 15.93 -1.04 -1.44
CA GLU A 59 15.26 -1.49 -0.22
C GLU A 59 13.74 -1.56 -0.38
N ILE A 60 13.14 -0.57 -1.06
CA ILE A 60 11.70 -0.52 -1.28
C ILE A 60 11.27 -1.58 -2.31
N PHE A 61 12.07 -1.79 -3.36
CA PHE A 61 11.82 -2.86 -4.33
C PHE A 61 11.86 -4.25 -3.68
N GLU A 62 12.85 -4.54 -2.83
CA GLU A 62 12.95 -5.80 -2.11
C GLU A 62 11.76 -6.01 -1.16
N LYS A 63 11.36 -4.97 -0.42
CA LYS A 63 10.15 -5.00 0.43
C LYS A 63 8.89 -5.25 -0.40
N MET A 64 8.72 -4.53 -1.51
CA MET A 64 7.58 -4.73 -2.41
C MET A 64 7.52 -6.16 -2.93
N LYS A 65 8.65 -6.72 -3.39
CA LYS A 65 8.69 -8.09 -3.89
C LYS A 65 8.23 -9.08 -2.82
N SER A 66 8.70 -8.94 -1.58
CA SER A 66 8.27 -9.80 -0.47
C SER A 66 6.78 -9.68 -0.09
N LEU A 67 6.10 -8.61 -0.49
CA LEU A 67 4.65 -8.44 -0.26
C LEU A 67 3.80 -9.15 -1.32
N PHE A 68 4.38 -9.50 -2.47
CA PHE A 68 3.69 -10.16 -3.58
C PHE A 68 4.15 -11.61 -3.85
N ASP A 69 5.21 -12.08 -3.19
CA ASP A 69 5.65 -13.48 -3.16
C ASP A 69 4.84 -14.31 -2.15
#